data_AF-A0A8B6CMW3-F1
#
_entry.id   AF-A0A8B6CMW3-F1
#
_cell.length_a   1.000
_cell.length_b   1.000
_cell.length_c   1.000
_cell.angle_alpha   90.00
_cell.angle_beta   90.00
_cell.angle_gamma   90.00
#
_symmetry.space_group_name_H-M   'P 1'
#
loop_
_entity.id
_entity.type
_entity.pdbx_description
1 polymer ?
#
loop_
_entity_poly.entity_id
_entity_poly.type
_entity_poly.pdbx_seq_one_letter_code
_entity_poly.pdbx_strand_id
1 'polypeptide(L)'
;MSKPTILPTKSVGLQPTTPKSPKPPFYSTNHQTSSGEGETYSAYPKSADSPIDNPIETESTPSSVLSSLNLLTFNIEGFNSNKLYLETLSKRSDILLLQEHWLHSYEKHKLDEFLQDFICYTKCFDDNSLSDAYERRRGHAGVAICIHKKFEKFVELLPDGGNRIIGIKFNTTQPFIFLSTYLPCRGNANSIDNYQEILDELSEIYIKYSNVFRIVIGGDMNAIYL
;
A
#
# COMPACT_ATOMS: atom_id res chain seq x y z
N MET A 1 -33.81 -55.24 -25.56
CA MET A 1 -32.95 -54.19 -24.99
C MET A 1 -33.10 -54.24 -23.47
N SER A 2 -32.08 -54.75 -22.79
CA SER A 2 -32.10 -55.11 -21.36
C SER A 2 -31.78 -53.89 -20.51
N LYS A 3 -32.60 -53.60 -19.49
CA LYS A 3 -32.37 -52.50 -18.54
C LYS A 3 -31.20 -52.83 -17.60
N PRO A 4 -30.36 -51.85 -17.24
CA PRO A 4 -29.24 -52.09 -16.32
C PRO A 4 -29.73 -52.14 -14.87
N THR A 5 -29.22 -53.13 -14.13
CA THR A 5 -29.40 -53.30 -12.69
C THR A 5 -28.39 -52.42 -11.95
N ILE A 6 -28.87 -51.51 -11.11
CA ILE A 6 -28.03 -50.67 -10.23
C ILE A 6 -27.88 -51.40 -8.89
N LEU A 7 -26.63 -51.67 -8.49
CA LEU A 7 -26.30 -52.22 -7.18
C LEU A 7 -26.12 -51.10 -6.13
N PRO A 8 -26.52 -51.33 -4.86
CA PRO A 8 -26.42 -50.32 -3.81
C PRO A 8 -24.99 -50.15 -3.29
N THR A 9 -24.53 -48.90 -3.23
CA THR A 9 -23.26 -48.51 -2.60
C THR A 9 -23.42 -48.41 -1.09
N LYS A 10 -22.58 -49.13 -0.34
CA LYS A 10 -22.47 -49.01 1.13
C LYS A 10 -21.75 -47.71 1.49
N SER A 11 -22.37 -46.86 2.29
CA SER A 11 -21.73 -45.71 2.93
C SER A 11 -20.87 -46.18 4.11
N VAL A 12 -19.59 -45.83 4.10
CA VAL A 12 -18.67 -46.04 5.23
C VAL A 12 -18.68 -44.75 6.04
N GLY A 13 -19.19 -44.81 7.27
CA GLY A 13 -19.20 -43.70 8.20
C GLY A 13 -17.79 -43.43 8.74
N LEU A 14 -17.25 -42.25 8.43
CA LEU A 14 -16.05 -41.71 9.08
C LEU A 14 -16.47 -41.02 10.38
N GLN A 15 -15.90 -41.44 11.51
CA GLN A 15 -16.08 -40.74 12.78
C GLN A 15 -15.20 -39.46 12.84
N PRO A 16 -15.72 -38.36 13.41
CA PRO A 16 -14.96 -37.12 13.54
C PRO A 16 -13.92 -37.23 14.65
N THR A 17 -12.65 -37.06 14.32
CA THR A 17 -11.57 -36.86 15.29
C THR A 17 -11.51 -35.39 15.69
N THR A 18 -11.63 -35.11 16.99
CA THR A 18 -11.49 -33.76 17.54
C THR A 18 -10.03 -33.29 17.50
N PRO A 19 -9.75 -32.04 17.07
CA PRO A 19 -8.40 -31.50 17.08
C PRO A 19 -7.99 -31.08 18.50
N LYS A 20 -6.81 -31.53 18.94
CA LYS A 20 -6.17 -31.07 20.18
C LYS A 20 -5.67 -29.64 19.98
N SER A 21 -6.09 -28.74 20.86
CA SER A 21 -5.64 -27.35 20.91
C SER A 21 -4.16 -27.25 21.31
N PRO A 22 -3.36 -26.39 20.66
CA PRO A 22 -1.97 -26.15 21.05
C PRO A 22 -1.89 -25.27 22.30
N LYS A 23 -0.95 -25.60 23.20
CA LYS A 23 -0.62 -24.78 24.37
C LYS A 23 0.10 -23.49 23.92
N PRO A 24 -0.21 -22.33 24.52
CA PRO A 24 0.50 -21.09 24.24
C PRO A 24 1.91 -21.08 24.87
N PRO A 25 2.89 -20.42 24.24
CA PRO A 25 4.21 -20.22 24.83
C PRO A 25 4.16 -19.17 25.95
N PHE A 26 4.84 -19.47 27.06
CA PHE A 26 5.10 -18.54 28.15
C PHE A 26 6.08 -17.46 27.67
N TYR A 27 5.65 -16.18 27.68
CA TYR A 27 6.56 -15.04 27.61
C TYR A 27 6.74 -14.46 29.01
N SER A 28 7.98 -14.45 29.48
CA SER A 28 8.41 -13.76 30.70
C SER A 28 8.70 -12.30 30.37
N THR A 29 7.94 -11.39 30.97
CA THR A 29 8.19 -9.94 30.91
C THR A 29 9.03 -9.52 32.11
N ASN A 30 10.29 -9.14 31.87
CA ASN A 30 11.08 -8.40 32.85
C ASN A 30 10.94 -6.90 32.58
N HIS A 31 10.16 -6.23 33.43
CA HIS A 31 10.20 -4.77 33.58
C HIS A 31 11.38 -4.41 34.49
N GLN A 32 12.36 -3.68 33.95
CA GLN A 32 13.28 -2.87 34.74
C GLN A 32 13.06 -1.41 34.37
N THR A 33 12.40 -0.68 35.26
CA THR A 33 12.40 0.78 35.31
C THR A 33 13.63 1.22 36.09
N SER A 34 14.49 2.03 35.47
CA SER A 34 15.55 2.77 36.14
C SER A 34 15.39 4.24 35.76
N SER A 35 14.87 5.01 36.72
CA SER A 35 14.93 6.46 36.78
C SER A 35 16.33 6.85 37.26
N GLY A 36 17.07 7.60 36.44
CA GLY A 36 18.35 8.20 36.76
C GLY A 36 18.30 9.69 36.48
N GLU A 37 18.30 10.46 37.55
CA GLU A 37 18.47 11.91 37.60
C GLU A 37 19.90 12.31 37.18
N GLY A 38 20.07 13.57 36.78
CA GLY A 38 21.25 14.35 37.18
C GLY A 38 22.18 14.83 36.07
N GLU A 39 22.26 16.17 36.00
CA GLU A 39 23.51 16.96 35.84
C GLU A 39 24.14 17.02 34.43
N THR A 40 24.80 18.07 33.97
CA THR A 40 25.14 19.42 34.46
C THR A 40 25.56 20.24 33.23
N TYR A 41 25.42 21.57 33.33
CA TYR A 41 25.91 22.53 32.34
C TYR A 41 27.44 22.50 32.23
N SER A 42 27.97 22.34 31.02
CA SER A 42 29.38 22.60 30.72
C SER A 42 29.48 23.63 29.59
N ALA A 43 30.00 24.80 29.95
CA ALA A 43 30.28 25.91 29.05
C ALA A 43 31.57 25.63 28.26
N TYR A 44 31.49 25.67 26.93
CA TYR A 44 32.66 25.71 26.06
C TYR A 44 32.82 27.09 25.41
N PRO A 45 34.07 27.52 25.17
CA PRO A 45 34.41 28.90 24.83
C PRO A 45 34.16 29.23 23.35
N LYS A 46 33.78 30.49 23.13
CA LYS A 46 33.72 31.15 21.82
C LYS A 46 35.12 31.14 21.17
N SER A 47 35.26 30.42 20.06
CA SER A 47 36.30 30.67 19.07
C SER A 47 35.68 31.43 17.90
N ALA A 48 36.35 32.51 17.51
CA ALA A 48 35.95 33.40 16.44
C ALA A 48 36.51 32.83 15.13
N ASP A 49 35.65 32.14 14.38
CA ASP A 49 35.95 31.76 13.01
C ASP A 49 35.42 32.83 12.04
N SER A 50 36.34 33.31 11.22
CA SER A 50 36.15 34.24 10.11
C SER A 50 35.07 33.74 9.13
N PRO A 51 34.26 34.64 8.53
CA PRO A 51 33.26 34.25 7.56
C PRO A 51 33.92 33.76 6.28
N ILE A 52 33.80 32.45 6.02
CA ILE A 52 34.04 31.86 4.72
C ILE A 52 32.77 32.10 3.91
N ASP A 53 32.84 33.04 2.96
CA ASP A 53 31.81 33.28 1.95
C ASP A 53 31.71 32.05 1.03
N ASN A 54 30.96 31.04 1.49
CA ASN A 54 30.51 29.97 0.62
C ASN A 54 29.53 30.57 -0.39
N PRO A 55 29.71 30.34 -1.70
CA PRO A 55 28.74 30.76 -2.69
C PRO A 55 27.37 30.20 -2.31
N ILE A 56 26.41 31.10 -2.11
CA ILE A 56 25.00 30.73 -1.96
C ILE A 56 24.63 30.08 -3.29
N GLU A 57 24.64 28.75 -3.33
CA GLU A 57 24.03 28.00 -4.42
C GLU A 57 22.58 28.43 -4.47
N THR A 58 22.25 29.28 -5.44
CA THR A 58 20.89 29.70 -5.71
C THR A 58 20.13 28.45 -6.09
N GLU A 59 19.37 27.89 -5.14
CA GLU A 59 18.45 26.78 -5.38
C GLU A 59 17.61 27.15 -6.61
N SER A 60 17.84 26.42 -7.70
CA SER A 60 17.04 26.56 -8.91
C SER A 60 15.58 26.40 -8.50
N THR A 61 14.76 27.41 -8.83
CA THR A 61 13.33 27.39 -8.52
C THR A 61 12.71 26.07 -9.03
N PRO A 62 11.93 25.35 -8.21
CA PRO A 62 11.39 24.01 -8.53
C PRO A 62 10.59 23.92 -9.85
N SER A 63 10.23 25.05 -10.46
CA SER A 63 9.37 25.11 -11.64
C SER A 63 9.95 24.48 -12.91
N SER A 64 11.28 24.36 -13.09
CA SER A 64 11.84 23.79 -14.32
C SER A 64 11.93 22.26 -14.33
N VAL A 65 11.96 21.62 -13.16
CA VAL A 65 12.15 20.16 -13.01
C VAL A 65 10.85 19.37 -13.26
N LEU A 66 9.70 20.03 -13.24
CA LEU A 66 8.37 19.40 -13.31
C LEU A 66 7.69 19.50 -14.69
N SER A 67 8.44 19.75 -15.77
CA SER A 67 7.86 20.00 -17.09
C SER A 67 7.00 18.85 -17.65
N SER A 68 7.18 17.62 -17.14
CA SER A 68 6.26 16.50 -17.38
C SER A 68 6.37 15.45 -16.28
N LEU A 69 5.23 14.93 -15.83
CA LEU A 69 5.15 13.80 -14.89
C LEU A 69 4.41 12.64 -15.56
N ASN A 70 5.06 11.48 -15.65
CA ASN A 70 4.47 10.28 -16.23
C ASN A 70 3.78 9.45 -15.15
N LEU A 71 2.44 9.47 -15.18
CA LEU A 71 1.60 8.65 -14.32
C LEU A 71 1.17 7.39 -15.06
N LEU A 72 1.30 6.23 -14.42
CA LEU A 72 0.81 4.96 -14.93
C LEU A 72 -0.03 4.25 -13.88
N THR A 73 -1.15 3.66 -14.30
CA THR A 73 -1.95 2.76 -13.48
C THR A 73 -1.87 1.35 -14.04
N PHE A 74 -1.75 0.35 -13.17
CA PHE A 74 -1.62 -1.05 -13.58
C PHE A 74 -2.20 -1.98 -12.52
N ASN A 75 -3.28 -2.67 -12.87
CA ASN A 75 -3.71 -3.86 -12.16
C ASN A 75 -2.71 -4.98 -12.49
N ILE A 76 -1.87 -5.35 -11.52
CA ILE A 76 -0.78 -6.29 -11.72
C ILE A 76 -1.27 -7.74 -11.72
N GLU A 77 -2.42 -8.03 -11.11
CA GLU A 77 -2.93 -9.41 -10.94
C GLU A 77 -1.85 -10.37 -10.40
N GLY A 78 -1.20 -9.96 -9.30
CA GLY A 78 -0.15 -10.70 -8.61
C GLY A 78 1.25 -10.29 -9.02
N PHE A 79 1.95 -9.64 -8.08
CA PHE A 79 3.32 -9.16 -8.26
C PHE A 79 4.26 -10.24 -8.83
N ASN A 80 4.25 -11.44 -8.26
CA ASN A 80 5.20 -12.49 -8.68
C ASN A 80 4.99 -12.97 -10.12
N SER A 81 3.76 -12.93 -10.64
CA SER A 81 3.44 -13.37 -11.99
C SER A 81 3.79 -12.32 -13.05
N ASN A 82 3.75 -11.04 -12.68
CA ASN A 82 3.81 -9.93 -13.64
C ASN A 82 4.99 -8.97 -13.42
N LYS A 83 6.04 -9.40 -12.71
CA LYS A 83 7.25 -8.58 -12.45
C LYS A 83 7.89 -8.02 -13.73
N LEU A 84 8.01 -8.83 -14.78
CA LEU A 84 8.67 -8.40 -16.03
C LEU A 84 7.92 -7.25 -16.74
N TYR A 85 6.58 -7.30 -16.71
CA TYR A 85 5.75 -6.21 -17.22
C TYR A 85 5.93 -4.96 -16.36
N LEU A 86 5.89 -5.11 -15.03
CA LEU A 86 6.10 -4.02 -14.10
C LEU A 86 7.47 -3.35 -14.30
N GLU A 87 8.54 -4.12 -14.54
CA GLU A 87 9.88 -3.59 -14.84
C GLU A 87 9.91 -2.73 -16.12
N THR A 88 9.18 -3.17 -17.15
CA THR A 88 9.12 -2.45 -18.43
C THR A 88 8.35 -1.14 -18.27
N LEU A 89 7.25 -1.16 -17.51
CA LEU A 89 6.41 0.00 -17.27
C LEU A 89 7.08 1.00 -16.32
N SER A 90 7.83 0.55 -15.32
CA SER A 90 8.51 1.42 -14.36
C SER A 90 9.57 2.31 -15.02
N LYS A 91 10.27 1.81 -16.04
CA LYS A 91 11.29 2.58 -16.80
C LYS A 91 10.76 3.84 -17.49
N ARG A 92 9.44 3.98 -17.62
CA ARG A 92 8.77 5.11 -18.31
C ARG A 92 7.84 5.90 -17.38
N SER A 93 7.83 5.55 -16.10
CA SER A 93 6.87 6.09 -15.14
C SER A 93 7.59 6.84 -14.04
N ASP A 94 7.00 7.96 -13.62
CA ASP A 94 7.42 8.72 -12.46
C ASP A 94 6.59 8.34 -11.24
N ILE A 95 5.32 8.02 -11.47
CA ILE A 95 4.37 7.53 -10.46
C ILE A 95 3.67 6.29 -11.02
N LEU A 96 3.64 5.22 -10.22
CA LEU A 96 2.96 3.97 -10.51
C LEU A 96 1.81 3.79 -9.51
N LEU A 97 0.59 3.64 -10.01
CA LEU A 97 -0.59 3.27 -9.24
C LEU A 97 -0.85 1.78 -9.47
N LEU A 98 -0.55 0.96 -8.48
CA LEU A 98 -0.57 -0.49 -8.61
C LEU A 98 -1.78 -1.07 -7.87
N GLN A 99 -2.50 -1.99 -8.51
CA GLN A 99 -3.60 -2.74 -7.90
C GLN A 99 -3.34 -4.23 -7.98
N GLU A 100 -3.98 -4.99 -7.08
CA GLU A 100 -3.87 -6.45 -7.00
C GLU A 100 -2.43 -6.96 -6.97
N HIS A 101 -1.56 -6.30 -6.22
CA HIS A 101 -0.17 -6.79 -6.11
C HIS A 101 -0.09 -8.16 -5.38
N TRP A 102 -1.15 -8.56 -4.66
CA TRP A 102 -1.30 -9.82 -3.93
C TRP A 102 -0.19 -10.18 -2.93
N LEU A 103 0.46 -9.17 -2.38
CA LEU A 103 1.46 -9.35 -1.32
C LEU A 103 0.75 -9.30 0.01
N HIS A 104 1.20 -10.13 0.94
CA HIS A 104 0.88 -9.98 2.35
C HIS A 104 1.66 -8.81 2.96
N SER A 105 1.21 -8.30 4.11
CA SER A 105 1.91 -7.22 4.82
C SER A 105 3.39 -7.52 5.08
N TYR A 106 3.74 -8.78 5.38
CA TYR A 106 5.14 -9.19 5.61
C TYR A 106 5.97 -9.28 4.32
N GLU A 107 5.34 -9.20 3.15
CA GLU A 107 5.99 -9.29 1.84
C GLU A 107 6.10 -7.93 1.13
N LYS A 108 5.61 -6.83 1.73
CA LYS A 108 5.66 -5.48 1.14
C LYS A 108 7.05 -5.08 0.64
N HIS A 109 8.09 -5.45 1.40
CA HIS A 109 9.50 -5.20 1.07
C HIS A 109 9.90 -5.71 -0.33
N LYS A 110 9.21 -6.73 -0.87
CA LYS A 110 9.49 -7.24 -2.21
C LYS A 110 9.24 -6.20 -3.31
N LEU A 111 8.30 -5.28 -3.12
CA LEU A 111 8.09 -4.15 -4.05
C LEU A 111 9.25 -3.17 -3.96
N ASP A 112 9.70 -2.82 -2.74
CA ASP A 112 10.81 -1.89 -2.52
C ASP A 112 12.13 -2.43 -3.08
N GLU A 113 12.40 -3.73 -2.89
CA GLU A 113 13.60 -4.40 -3.42
C GLU A 113 13.59 -4.50 -4.95
N PHE A 114 12.41 -4.62 -5.55
CA PHE A 114 12.24 -4.75 -6.99
C PHE A 114 12.26 -3.39 -7.70
N LEU A 115 11.61 -2.38 -7.13
CA LEU A 115 11.53 -1.02 -7.65
C LEU A 115 12.51 -0.10 -6.94
N GLN A 116 13.81 -0.40 -7.05
CA GLN A 116 14.86 0.28 -6.26
C GLN A 116 14.95 1.79 -6.48
N ASP A 117 14.50 2.30 -7.63
CA ASP A 117 14.45 3.74 -7.94
C ASP A 117 13.20 4.44 -7.42
N PHE A 118 12.30 3.69 -6.77
CA PHE A 118 11.02 4.15 -6.26
C PHE A 118 10.94 4.01 -4.74
N ILE A 119 10.00 4.76 -4.16
CA ILE A 119 9.49 4.59 -2.80
C ILE A 119 8.07 4.10 -2.94
N CYS A 120 7.75 2.95 -2.34
CA CYS A 120 6.42 2.35 -2.46
C CYS A 120 5.64 2.48 -1.15
N TYR A 121 4.54 3.20 -1.21
CA TYR A 121 3.51 3.16 -0.18
C TYR A 121 2.54 2.03 -0.53
N THR A 122 2.40 1.04 0.35
CA THR A 122 1.65 -0.19 0.06
C THR A 122 0.64 -0.49 1.15
N LYS A 123 -0.61 -0.73 0.75
CA LYS A 123 -1.66 -1.30 1.60
C LYS A 123 -1.94 -2.73 1.17
N CYS A 124 -1.82 -3.66 2.10
CA CYS A 124 -2.15 -5.06 1.90
C CYS A 124 -3.53 -5.35 2.48
N PHE A 125 -4.14 -6.44 2.03
CA PHE A 125 -5.48 -6.82 2.50
C PHE A 125 -5.49 -7.20 3.99
N ASP A 126 -4.36 -7.70 4.50
CA ASP A 126 -4.13 -8.20 5.85
C ASP A 126 -3.50 -7.17 6.80
N ASP A 127 -3.39 -5.90 6.39
CA ASP A 127 -2.81 -4.83 7.22
C ASP A 127 -3.56 -4.59 8.53
N ASN A 128 -4.88 -4.86 8.55
CA ASN A 128 -5.72 -4.66 9.73
C ASN A 128 -5.82 -5.89 10.62
N SER A 129 -5.51 -7.09 10.09
CA SER A 129 -5.55 -8.32 10.87
C SER A 129 -4.67 -9.42 10.29
N LEU A 130 -3.75 -9.90 11.12
CA LEU A 130 -2.93 -11.07 10.80
C LEU A 130 -3.77 -12.35 10.63
N SER A 131 -4.97 -12.43 11.23
CA SER A 131 -5.86 -13.58 11.02
C SER A 131 -6.25 -13.74 9.55
N ASP A 132 -6.39 -12.61 8.83
CA ASP A 132 -6.83 -12.60 7.44
C ASP A 132 -5.80 -13.27 6.53
N ALA A 133 -4.52 -13.17 6.88
CA ALA A 133 -3.43 -13.87 6.22
C ALA A 133 -3.54 -15.40 6.35
N TYR A 134 -4.10 -15.91 7.45
CA TYR A 134 -4.30 -17.35 7.66
C TYR A 134 -5.56 -17.87 6.97
N GLU A 135 -6.63 -17.07 6.95
CA GLU A 135 -7.90 -17.45 6.34
C GLU A 135 -7.81 -17.49 4.81
N ARG A 136 -7.01 -16.62 4.20
CA ARG A 136 -6.82 -16.56 2.75
C ARG A 136 -5.42 -16.98 2.37
N ARG A 137 -5.31 -18.16 1.73
CA ARG A 137 -4.04 -18.70 1.21
C ARG A 137 -3.37 -17.84 0.12
N ARG A 138 -4.08 -16.87 -0.43
CA ARG A 138 -3.57 -15.89 -1.39
C ARG A 138 -4.02 -14.52 -0.93
N GLY A 139 -3.12 -13.55 -0.98
CA GLY A 139 -3.43 -12.17 -0.64
C GLY A 139 -4.28 -11.47 -1.70
N HIS A 140 -5.43 -12.00 -2.07
CA HIS A 140 -6.34 -11.38 -3.03
C HIS A 140 -6.64 -9.93 -2.58
N ALA A 141 -6.29 -8.96 -3.43
CA ALA A 141 -6.25 -7.50 -3.23
C ALA A 141 -4.84 -6.89 -3.07
N GLY A 142 -4.80 -5.68 -2.49
CA GLY A 142 -3.61 -4.87 -2.32
C GLY A 142 -3.57 -3.71 -3.30
N VAL A 143 -3.19 -2.54 -2.80
CA VAL A 143 -2.95 -1.33 -3.60
C VAL A 143 -1.63 -0.72 -3.20
N ALA A 144 -0.91 -0.15 -4.15
CA ALA A 144 0.31 0.61 -3.89
C ALA A 144 0.39 1.87 -4.74
N ILE A 145 1.12 2.86 -4.23
CA ILE A 145 1.64 3.99 -4.98
C ILE A 145 3.16 3.93 -4.87
N CYS A 146 3.83 3.76 -6.00
CA CYS A 146 5.28 3.84 -6.07
C CYS A 146 5.70 5.10 -6.81
N ILE A 147 6.59 5.90 -6.21
CA ILE A 147 7.02 7.19 -6.76
C ILE A 147 8.53 7.18 -6.92
N HIS A 148 9.02 7.65 -8.05
CA HIS A 148 10.44 7.74 -8.29
C HIS A 148 11.11 8.61 -7.22
N LYS A 149 12.19 8.11 -6.59
CA LYS A 149 12.96 8.75 -5.51
C LYS A 149 13.39 10.19 -5.79
N LYS A 150 13.57 10.58 -7.07
CA LYS A 150 13.83 11.97 -7.47
C LYS A 150 12.74 12.95 -7.03
N PHE A 151 11.54 12.46 -6.71
CA PHE A 151 10.42 13.26 -6.21
C PHE A 151 10.10 13.06 -4.73
N GLU A 152 10.87 12.26 -3.98
CA GLU A 152 10.60 11.92 -2.57
C GLU A 152 10.30 13.17 -1.72
N LYS A 153 11.12 14.21 -1.87
CA LYS A 153 11.01 15.46 -1.10
C LYS A 153 9.71 16.25 -1.35
N PHE A 154 8.94 15.89 -2.38
CA PHE A 154 7.67 16.53 -2.71
C PHE A 154 6.46 15.72 -2.25
N VAL A 155 6.65 14.57 -1.62
CA VAL A 155 5.57 13.63 -1.35
C VAL A 155 5.26 13.54 0.14
N GLU A 156 3.97 13.56 0.46
CA GLU A 156 3.44 13.18 1.77
C GLU A 156 2.38 12.09 1.59
N LEU A 157 2.40 11.04 2.41
CA LEU A 157 1.34 10.03 2.41
C LEU A 157 0.05 10.64 2.97
N LEU A 158 -1.09 10.40 2.30
CA LEU A 158 -2.38 10.79 2.86
C LEU A 158 -2.82 9.79 3.94
N PRO A 159 -3.34 10.27 5.08
CA PRO A 159 -3.81 9.40 6.15
C PRO A 159 -5.16 8.73 5.82
N ASP A 160 -5.94 9.32 4.90
CA ASP A 160 -7.26 8.84 4.52
C ASP A 160 -7.22 7.67 3.52
N GLY A 161 -8.33 6.93 3.44
CA GLY A 161 -8.51 5.76 2.59
C GLY A 161 -8.37 4.44 3.34
N GLY A 162 -9.21 3.45 3.01
CA GLY A 162 -9.18 2.12 3.57
C GLY A 162 -8.14 1.23 2.90
N ASN A 163 -8.29 -0.09 2.99
CA ASN A 163 -7.34 -1.06 2.42
C ASN A 163 -7.34 -1.10 0.89
N ARG A 164 -8.28 -0.41 0.25
CA ARG A 164 -8.50 -0.39 -1.20
C ARG A 164 -8.20 0.95 -1.84
N ILE A 165 -7.88 1.96 -1.03
CA ILE A 165 -7.55 3.32 -1.47
C ILE A 165 -6.27 3.72 -0.77
N ILE A 166 -5.26 4.11 -1.54
CA ILE A 166 -4.08 4.76 -0.99
C ILE A 166 -3.87 6.08 -1.73
N GLY A 167 -3.48 7.11 -0.98
CA GLY A 167 -3.32 8.45 -1.52
C GLY A 167 -2.00 9.07 -1.13
N ILE A 168 -1.48 9.91 -2.00
CA ILE A 168 -0.34 10.79 -1.70
C ILE A 168 -0.71 12.23 -2.04
N LYS A 169 -0.12 13.17 -1.30
CA LYS A 169 -0.06 14.58 -1.64
C LYS A 169 1.28 14.87 -2.30
N PHE A 170 1.23 15.54 -3.44
CA PHE A 170 2.39 15.92 -4.25
C PHE A 170 2.53 17.45 -4.24
N ASN A 171 3.46 17.93 -3.41
CA ASN A 171 3.71 19.33 -3.10
C ASN A 171 4.49 20.00 -4.25
N THR A 172 3.77 20.71 -5.12
CA THR A 172 4.36 21.58 -6.14
C THR A 172 3.78 22.99 -6.01
N THR A 173 4.13 23.90 -6.91
CA THR A 173 3.47 25.22 -7.00
C THR A 173 1.95 25.09 -7.10
N GLN A 174 1.46 24.04 -7.76
CA GLN A 174 0.04 23.67 -7.76
C GLN A 174 -0.10 22.22 -7.26
N PRO A 175 -0.46 22.02 -5.98
CA PRO A 175 -0.34 20.71 -5.38
C PRO A 175 -1.40 19.74 -5.92
N PHE A 176 -0.99 18.48 -6.04
CA PHE A 176 -1.84 17.38 -6.50
C PHE A 176 -2.08 16.38 -5.38
N ILE A 177 -3.19 15.65 -5.50
CA ILE A 177 -3.40 14.39 -4.81
C ILE A 177 -3.48 13.29 -5.86
N PHE A 178 -2.71 12.23 -5.67
CA PHE A 178 -2.83 11.01 -6.47
C PHE A 178 -3.44 9.92 -5.61
N LEU A 179 -4.51 9.30 -6.10
CA LEU A 179 -5.15 8.16 -5.46
C LEU A 179 -4.99 6.92 -6.35
N SER A 180 -4.51 5.82 -5.75
CA SER A 180 -4.56 4.48 -6.32
C SER A 180 -5.71 3.74 -5.65
N THR A 181 -6.68 3.30 -6.46
CA THR A 181 -7.87 2.62 -5.96
C THR A 181 -8.10 1.28 -6.66
N TYR A 182 -8.73 0.34 -5.98
CA TYR A 182 -9.21 -0.90 -6.56
C TYR A 182 -10.63 -1.17 -6.09
N LEU A 183 -11.59 -1.10 -7.01
CA LEU A 183 -12.99 -1.38 -6.72
C LEU A 183 -13.29 -2.87 -6.93
N PRO A 184 -14.14 -3.50 -6.09
CA PRO A 184 -14.46 -4.91 -6.19
C PRO A 184 -15.12 -5.26 -7.54
N CYS A 185 -14.71 -6.38 -8.12
CA CYS A 185 -15.44 -6.98 -9.24
C CYS A 185 -16.66 -7.77 -8.74
N ARG A 186 -17.68 -7.94 -9.61
CA ARG A 186 -18.84 -8.80 -9.33
C ARG A 186 -18.39 -10.24 -9.10
N GLY A 187 -19.02 -10.92 -8.15
CA GLY A 187 -18.78 -12.36 -7.95
C GLY A 187 -19.03 -12.89 -6.54
N ASN A 188 -19.31 -12.02 -5.57
CA ASN A 188 -19.75 -12.44 -4.24
C ASN A 188 -21.05 -11.71 -3.85
N ALA A 189 -21.77 -12.24 -2.86
CA ALA A 189 -23.06 -11.67 -2.44
C ALA A 189 -22.96 -10.22 -1.95
N ASN A 190 -21.78 -9.79 -1.49
CA ASN A 190 -21.55 -8.48 -0.89
C ASN A 190 -20.80 -7.53 -1.84
N SER A 191 -20.67 -7.85 -3.13
CA SER A 191 -19.76 -7.11 -4.02
C SER A 191 -20.29 -5.70 -4.28
N ILE A 192 -21.61 -5.54 -4.29
CA ILE A 192 -22.28 -4.24 -4.48
C ILE A 192 -22.07 -3.36 -3.25
N ASP A 193 -22.28 -3.89 -2.06
CA ASP A 193 -22.13 -3.13 -0.81
C ASP A 193 -20.67 -2.67 -0.64
N ASN A 194 -19.69 -3.58 -0.79
CA ASN A 194 -18.27 -3.22 -0.75
C ASN A 194 -17.90 -2.17 -1.81
N TYR A 195 -18.52 -2.24 -3.00
CA TYR A 195 -18.27 -1.27 -4.08
C TYR A 195 -18.82 0.12 -3.69
N GLN A 196 -20.01 0.19 -3.12
CA GLN A 196 -20.61 1.43 -2.63
C GLN A 196 -19.80 2.03 -1.49
N GLU A 197 -19.38 1.23 -0.51
CA GLU A 197 -18.54 1.68 0.60
C GLU A 197 -17.24 2.34 0.11
N ILE A 198 -16.56 1.75 -0.87
CA ILE A 198 -15.32 2.31 -1.45
C ILE A 198 -15.59 3.56 -2.26
N LEU A 199 -16.74 3.64 -2.96
CA LEU A 199 -17.13 4.86 -3.67
C LEU A 199 -17.46 6.02 -2.71
N ASP A 200 -18.16 5.73 -1.61
CA ASP A 200 -18.48 6.71 -0.59
C ASP A 200 -17.19 7.24 0.04
N GLU A 201 -16.23 6.36 0.35
CA GLU A 201 -14.91 6.77 0.85
C GLU A 201 -14.14 7.63 -0.16
N LEU A 202 -14.13 7.28 -1.46
CA LEU A 202 -13.54 8.12 -2.50
C LEU A 202 -14.24 9.50 -2.59
N SER A 203 -15.56 9.53 -2.44
CA SER A 203 -16.36 10.76 -2.44
C SER A 203 -15.99 11.66 -1.26
N GLU A 204 -15.86 11.10 -0.06
CA GLU A 204 -15.43 11.82 1.14
C GLU A 204 -14.03 12.42 0.96
N ILE A 205 -13.07 11.65 0.44
CA ILE A 205 -11.71 12.14 0.13
C ILE A 205 -11.79 13.27 -0.91
N TYR A 206 -12.59 13.11 -1.97
CA TYR A 206 -12.73 14.14 -2.99
C TYR A 206 -13.27 15.44 -2.41
N ILE A 207 -14.39 15.39 -1.68
CA ILE A 207 -15.02 16.56 -1.06
C ILE A 207 -14.07 17.26 -0.09
N LYS A 208 -13.32 16.48 0.70
CA LYS A 208 -12.38 17.00 1.70
C LYS A 208 -11.23 17.80 1.08
N TYR A 209 -10.75 17.43 -0.10
CA TYR A 209 -9.51 17.96 -0.66
C TYR A 209 -9.66 18.77 -1.96
N SER A 210 -10.78 18.66 -2.69
CA SER A 210 -10.92 19.24 -4.04
C SER A 210 -10.89 20.76 -4.10
N ASN A 211 -11.08 21.44 -2.96
CA ASN A 211 -11.02 22.90 -2.87
C ASN A 211 -9.58 23.44 -2.85
N VAL A 212 -8.60 22.62 -2.46
CA VAL A 212 -7.19 23.02 -2.32
C VAL A 212 -6.30 22.30 -3.33
N PHE A 213 -6.61 21.04 -3.64
CA PHE A 213 -5.75 20.16 -4.43
C PHE A 213 -6.42 19.77 -5.75
N ARG A 214 -5.60 19.61 -6.79
CA ARG A 214 -6.03 18.88 -7.98
C ARG A 214 -5.97 17.39 -7.70
N ILE A 215 -7.09 16.68 -7.83
CA ILE A 215 -7.17 15.26 -7.52
C ILE A 215 -7.09 14.46 -8.81
N VAL A 216 -6.18 13.48 -8.84
CA VAL A 216 -6.05 12.48 -9.89
C VAL A 216 -6.33 11.12 -9.29
N ILE A 217 -7.38 10.47 -9.76
CA ILE A 217 -7.78 9.13 -9.31
C ILE A 217 -7.46 8.15 -10.43
N GLY A 218 -6.65 7.15 -10.13
CA GLY A 218 -6.34 6.07 -11.05
C GLY A 218 -6.47 4.71 -10.37
N GLY A 219 -6.75 3.69 -11.15
CA GLY A 219 -6.91 2.35 -10.64
C GLY A 219 -7.83 1.50 -11.49
N ASP A 220 -8.13 0.31 -10.96
CA ASP A 220 -9.15 -0.56 -11.55
C ASP A 220 -10.50 -0.28 -10.90
N MET A 221 -11.37 0.34 -11.67
CA MET A 221 -12.69 0.79 -11.20
C MET A 221 -13.74 -0.31 -11.32
N ASN A 222 -13.51 -1.37 -12.11
CA ASN A 222 -14.52 -2.39 -12.40
C ASN A 222 -15.92 -1.85 -12.82
N ALA A 223 -15.98 -0.62 -13.33
CA ALA A 223 -17.24 0.13 -13.48
C ALA A 223 -18.17 -0.36 -14.60
N ILE A 224 -17.65 -1.14 -15.57
CA ILE A 224 -18.46 -1.72 -16.66
C ILE A 224 -19.40 -2.80 -16.15
N TYR A 225 -19.16 -3.31 -14.93
CA TYR A 225 -19.92 -4.41 -14.34
C TYR A 225 -20.95 -3.96 -13.30
N LEU A 226 -21.41 -2.70 -13.33
CA LEU A 226 -22.54 -2.22 -12.53
C LEU A 226 -23.89 -2.47 -13.22
#